data_AF-A0A6B1I6J0-F1
#
_entry.id   AF-A0A6B1I6J0-F1
#
_cell.length_a   1.000
_cell.length_b   1.000
_cell.length_c   1.000
_cell.angle_alpha   90.00
_cell.angle_beta   90.00
_cell.angle_gamma   90.00
#
_symmetry.space_group_name_H-M   'P 1'
#
loop_
_entity.id
_entity.type
_entity.pdbx_description
1 polymer ?
#
loop_
_entity_poly.entity_id
_entity_poly.type
_entity_poly.pdbx_seq_one_letter_code
_entity_poly.pdbx_strand_id
1 'polypeptide(L)'
;MYSGFMKAVTITMPEELDAEAAAEARRLGISKSELIRRGLAAVLPAPKPEPSKNMWLQRAGFGRNGISVEPGEIDEVVYGL
;
A
#
# COMPACT_ATOMS: atom_id res chain seq x y z
N MET A 1 -9.25 -3.03 4.14
CA MET A 1 -9.73 -3.58 5.42
C MET A 1 -8.51 -4.20 6.11
N TYR A 2 -8.04 -3.67 7.24
CA TYR A 2 -6.85 -4.21 7.90
C TYR A 2 -7.16 -5.60 8.47
N SER A 3 -6.82 -6.64 7.73
CA SER A 3 -6.78 -8.02 8.23
C SER A 3 -5.47 -8.18 9.00
N GLY A 4 -5.44 -7.72 10.24
CA GLY A 4 -4.24 -7.76 11.06
C GLY A 4 -4.57 -7.43 12.50
N PHE A 5 -4.18 -8.31 13.41
CA PHE A 5 -4.31 -8.10 14.85
C PHE A 5 -3.72 -6.75 15.25
N MET A 6 -4.52 -5.88 15.88
CA MET A 6 -4.03 -4.65 16.48
C MET A 6 -3.11 -5.00 17.65
N LYS A 7 -1.88 -4.45 17.65
CA LYS A 7 -0.96 -4.54 18.78
C LYS A 7 -0.96 -3.22 19.55
N ALA A 8 -1.12 -3.31 20.87
CA ALA A 8 -0.86 -2.19 21.77
C ALA A 8 0.65 -2.02 21.93
N VAL A 9 1.13 -0.78 21.90
CA VAL A 9 2.54 -0.45 22.03
C VAL A 9 2.68 0.64 23.10
N THR A 10 3.60 0.44 24.04
CA THR A 10 3.98 1.46 25.02
C THR A 10 5.21 2.19 24.52
N ILE A 11 5.16 3.52 24.49
CA ILE A 11 6.28 4.39 24.10
C ILE A 11 6.52 5.41 25.21
N THR A 12 7.78 5.79 25.41
CA THR A 12 8.15 6.92 26.27
C THR A 12 8.27 8.16 25.40
N MET A 13 7.63 9.25 25.79
CA MET A 13 7.74 10.56 25.14
C MET A 13 7.74 11.69 26.18
N PRO A 14 8.32 12.86 25.85
CA PRO A 14 8.21 14.05 26.68
C PRO A 14 6.75 14.43 26.94
N GLU A 15 6.46 14.97 28.12
CA GLU A 15 5.11 15.35 28.53
C GLU A 15 4.53 16.45 27.63
N GLU A 16 5.39 17.39 27.22
CA GLU A 16 5.02 18.50 26.33
C GLU A 16 4.54 17.97 24.98
N LEU A 17 5.22 16.94 24.45
CA LEU A 17 4.85 16.31 23.19
C LEU A 17 3.52 15.55 23.28
N ASP A 18 3.24 14.91 24.42
CA ASP A 18 1.94 14.26 24.64
C ASP A 18 0.79 15.26 24.69
N ALA A 19 1.01 16.42 25.35
CA ALA A 19 0.05 17.50 25.43
C ALA A 19 -0.23 18.13 24.05
N GLU A 20 0.81 18.39 23.26
CA GLU A 20 0.68 18.86 21.88
C GLU A 20 -0.08 17.86 21.00
N ALA A 21 0.24 16.56 21.11
CA ALA A 21 -0.46 15.51 20.39
C ALA A 21 -1.94 15.41 20.77
N ALA A 22 -2.28 15.57 22.05
CA ALA A 22 -3.66 15.57 22.53
C ALA A 22 -4.44 16.79 22.00
N ALA A 23 -3.82 17.97 21.99
CA ALA A 23 -4.43 19.18 21.46
C ALA A 23 -4.71 19.07 19.96
N GLU A 24 -3.76 18.53 19.19
CA GLU A 24 -3.91 18.36 17.74
C GLU A 24 -4.93 17.27 17.38
N ALA A 25 -4.93 16.14 18.09
CA ALA A 25 -5.92 15.09 17.90
C ALA A 25 -7.36 15.62 18.14
N ARG A 26 -7.53 16.45 19.18
CA ARG A 26 -8.81 17.12 19.47
C ARG A 26 -9.20 18.11 18.36
N ARG A 27 -8.26 18.92 17.86
CA ARG A 27 -8.49 19.86 16.76
C ARG A 27 -8.96 19.15 15.48
N LEU A 28 -8.41 17.97 15.22
CA LEU A 28 -8.74 17.13 14.06
C LEU A 28 -9.96 16.23 14.27
N GLY A 29 -10.49 16.12 15.49
CA GLY A 29 -11.60 15.23 15.81
C GLY A 29 -11.25 13.74 15.71
N ILE A 30 -9.98 13.37 15.93
CA ILE A 30 -9.48 11.98 15.89
C ILE A 30 -8.91 11.56 17.24
N SER A 31 -8.64 10.25 17.41
CA SER A 31 -7.93 9.77 18.59
C SER A 31 -6.44 10.08 18.51
N LYS A 32 -5.80 10.23 19.68
CA LYS A 32 -4.33 10.38 19.77
C LYS A 32 -3.59 9.23 19.07
N SER A 33 -4.08 8.00 19.19
CA SER A 33 -3.51 6.84 18.49
C SER A 33 -3.61 6.93 16.97
N GLU A 34 -4.68 7.55 16.43
CA GLU A 34 -4.80 7.78 14.98
C GLU A 34 -3.83 8.86 14.51
N LEU A 35 -3.66 9.93 15.28
CA LEU A 35 -2.65 10.94 15.00
C LEU A 35 -1.25 10.31 14.92
N ILE A 36 -0.89 9.48 15.92
CA ILE A 36 0.39 8.76 15.95
C ILE A 36 0.54 7.81 14.75
N ARG A 37 -0.52 7.07 14.38
CA ARG A 37 -0.48 6.21 13.18
C ARG A 37 -0.21 6.98 11.91
N ARG A 38 -0.85 8.14 11.72
CA ARG A 38 -0.63 9.00 10.54
C ARG A 38 0.79 9.56 10.52
N GLY A 39 1.27 10.03 11.67
CA GLY A 39 2.66 10.49 11.81
C GLY A 39 3.66 9.39 11.46
N LEU A 40 3.46 8.18 12.00
CA LEU A 40 4.32 7.04 11.70
C LEU A 40 4.26 6.66 10.20
N ALA A 41 3.07 6.59 9.61
CA ALA A 41 2.89 6.28 8.19
C ALA A 41 3.53 7.32 7.26
N ALA A 42 3.63 8.58 7.68
CA ALA A 42 4.29 9.63 6.91
C ALA A 42 5.82 9.52 6.92
N VAL A 43 6.42 8.89 7.95
CA VAL A 43 7.87 8.72 8.08
C VAL A 43 8.34 7.36 7.55
N LEU A 44 7.50 6.33 7.64
CA LEU A 44 7.84 5.01 7.11
C LEU A 44 7.90 5.04 5.57
N PRO A 45 8.87 4.33 4.96
CA PRO A 45 8.88 4.16 3.51
C PRO A 45 7.58 3.49 3.07
N ALA A 46 7.07 3.90 1.90
CA ALA A 46 5.89 3.27 1.33
C ALA A 46 6.06 1.73 1.36
N PRO A 47 5.02 0.97 1.74
CA PRO A 47 5.11 -0.48 1.77
C PRO A 47 5.61 -0.92 0.40
N LYS A 48 6.73 -1.66 0.39
CA LYS A 48 7.16 -2.32 -0.84
C LYS A 48 5.94 -3.09 -1.33
N PRO A 49 5.48 -2.90 -2.58
CA PRO A 49 4.45 -3.76 -3.11
C PRO A 49 4.94 -5.18 -2.84
N GLU A 50 4.11 -6.02 -2.21
CA GLU A 50 4.38 -7.45 -2.27
C GLU A 50 4.67 -7.75 -3.74
N PRO A 51 5.70 -8.55 -4.06
CA PRO A 51 5.85 -9.05 -5.40
C PRO A 51 4.64 -9.96 -5.65
N SER A 52 3.50 -9.35 -5.94
CA SER A 52 2.41 -10.01 -6.62
C SER A 52 3.07 -10.59 -7.84
N LYS A 53 2.83 -11.88 -8.07
CA LYS A 53 3.43 -12.70 -9.15
C LYS A 53 3.34 -12.08 -10.56
N ASN A 54 2.75 -10.89 -10.70
CA ASN A 54 2.22 -10.31 -11.90
C ASN A 54 2.48 -8.79 -12.00
N MET A 55 3.59 -8.27 -11.44
CA MET A 55 3.95 -6.86 -11.65
C MET A 55 4.10 -6.51 -13.15
N TRP A 56 4.55 -7.49 -13.94
CA TRP A 56 4.60 -7.42 -15.40
C TRP A 56 3.21 -7.50 -16.05
N LEU A 57 2.32 -8.33 -15.51
CA LEU A 57 0.93 -8.48 -15.98
C LEU A 57 0.09 -7.23 -15.71
N GLN A 58 0.33 -6.51 -14.61
CA GLN A 58 -0.31 -5.20 -14.36
C GLN A 58 0.17 -4.10 -15.32
N ARG A 59 1.37 -4.26 -15.90
CA ARG A 59 1.93 -3.35 -16.93
C ARG A 59 1.72 -3.86 -18.36
N ALA A 60 1.26 -5.09 -18.52
CA ALA A 60 0.86 -5.69 -19.79
C ALA A 60 -0.54 -5.18 -20.20
N GLY A 61 -0.67 -3.86 -20.32
CA GLY A 61 -1.89 -3.17 -20.76
C GLY A 61 -1.74 -2.51 -22.13
N PHE A 62 -0.62 -2.71 -22.82
CA PHE A 62 -0.39 -2.16 -24.16
C PHE A 62 -1.04 -2.99 -25.29
N GLY A 63 -2.01 -3.85 -24.95
CA GLY A 63 -2.81 -4.63 -25.90
C GLY A 63 -4.25 -4.11 -25.95
N ARG A 64 -4.83 -4.04 -27.16
CA ARG A 64 -6.24 -3.70 -27.37
C ARG A 64 -7.13 -4.73 -26.67
N ASN A 65 -8.22 -4.31 -26.02
CA ASN A 65 -9.20 -5.24 -25.44
C ASN A 65 -9.64 -6.28 -26.49
N GLY A 66 -9.46 -7.57 -26.16
CA GLY A 66 -9.82 -8.69 -27.04
C GLY A 66 -8.64 -9.45 -27.66
N ILE A 67 -7.39 -9.06 -27.38
CA ILE A 67 -6.21 -9.86 -27.75
C ILE A 67 -5.84 -10.73 -26.55
N SER A 68 -6.35 -11.97 -26.54
CA SER A 68 -5.66 -13.05 -25.83
C SER A 68 -4.48 -13.46 -26.70
N VAL A 69 -3.30 -13.63 -26.12
CA VAL A 69 -2.20 -14.36 -26.76
C VAL A 69 -1.92 -15.56 -25.88
N GLU A 70 -2.58 -16.67 -26.19
CA GLU A 70 -2.19 -17.94 -25.59
C GLU A 70 -0.77 -18.28 -26.09
N PRO A 71 0.11 -18.82 -25.23
CA PRO A 71 1.44 -19.24 -25.65
C PRO A 71 1.34 -20.23 -26.82
N GLY A 72 1.78 -19.82 -28.01
CA GLY A 72 1.72 -20.60 -29.25
C GLY A 72 1.02 -19.91 -30.43
N GLU A 73 0.13 -18.94 -30.19
CA GLU A 73 -0.62 -18.26 -31.27
C GLU A 73 0.27 -17.36 -32.16
N ILE A 74 1.43 -16.93 -31.64
CA ILE A 74 2.41 -16.16 -32.41
C ILE A 74 3.08 -17.03 -33.48
N ASP A 75 3.23 -18.33 -33.22
CA ASP A 75 3.96 -19.21 -34.13
C ASP A 75 3.18 -19.43 -35.43
N GLU A 76 1.85 -19.46 -35.38
CA GLU A 76 1.00 -19.53 -36.58
C GLU A 76 1.09 -18.25 -37.42
N VAL A 77 1.18 -17.08 -36.80
CA VAL A 77 1.29 -15.79 -37.50
C VAL A 77 2.68 -15.58 -38.10
N VAL A 78 3.74 -15.98 -37.39
CA VAL A 78 5.14 -15.71 -37.77
C VAL A 78 5.73 -16.84 -38.62
N TYR A 79 5.40 -18.09 -38.29
CA TYR A 79 5.98 -19.28 -38.92
C TYR A 79 4.98 -20.08 -39.77
N GLY A 80 3.66 -19.83 -39.67
CA GLY A 80 2.65 -20.47 -40.53
C GLY A 80 2.49 -21.97 -40.32
N LEU A 81 2.73 -22.46 -39.09
CA LEU A 81 2.63 -23.87 -38.71
C LEU A 81 1.27 -24.22 -38.10
#